data_AF-A0A7C1TZS8-F1
#
_entry.id   AF-A0A7C1TZS8-F1
#
_cell.length_a   1.000
_cell.length_b   1.000
_cell.length_c   1.000
_cell.angle_alpha   90.00
_cell.angle_beta   90.00
_cell.angle_gamma   90.00
#
_symmetry.space_group_name_H-M   'P 1'
#
loop_
_entity.id
_entity.type
_entity.pdbx_description
1 polymer ?
#
loop_
_entity_poly.entity_id
_entity_poly.type
_entity_poly.pdbx_seq_one_letter_code
_entity_poly.pdbx_strand_id
1 'polypeptide(L)'
;MKHLKKTPSSLLSLCLTGLLTACGGGGGSNGDDLVPSEEGSVTLSGSVFAAPVRGASVTLSDCSGHELTAPAVSDEGGAYRFSIPSDYLNGDLCILATGGVFDDEATGTRDRPAGRLAAFVPAGGMGPDASVHLTPGSTIIHDLITRHGQAPDDARALFLATFGYAPDLGVAPTDATRPATSDKASQRAGLRAALFSQLTMELGLLATDQFSLLEALARDLADGTLDGGDDGGPISVTGTSVTLPADILNRYANAMYEFRAGGREATDLGNAELGTLPFARLALTNNYRVEYLDDGAAPTEGKSSFRLKISDADGNPAPGLAVSLMPMMYMSGMAHGTPVAEVTDVDSDGIYDATVYYLMASSMMNGMSMGYWKLDIMVGGEKATFYPNVMMAMGDSVKATLKGGQTDMIAAMDMSGGMDMGHDMGGMAISEEPRSYYIFKDALMAMSGSYTLKLFIAAKENMMSYSPVYPGATLGGGQTDLIIDGATTTVEVSTDGGTTWIAAMPDSATGIWTVTGLTGLTDGEQTEIQVRLTVNGERKTSDGTASGLDAILRLTPGGMSMSM
;
A
#
# COMPACT_ATOMS: atom_id res chain seq x y z
N MET A 1 29.47 -33.85 -5.92
CA MET A 1 28.70 -34.41 -7.05
C MET A 1 27.23 -34.46 -6.68
N LYS A 2 26.44 -33.69 -7.43
CA LYS A 2 24.99 -33.48 -7.35
C LYS A 2 24.21 -34.81 -7.30
N HIS A 3 23.27 -34.91 -6.37
CA HIS A 3 22.10 -35.78 -6.55
C HIS A 3 20.82 -34.95 -6.42
N LEU A 4 20.22 -34.70 -7.59
CA LEU A 4 18.85 -34.26 -7.78
C LEU A 4 17.89 -35.16 -7.00
N LYS A 5 16.95 -34.56 -6.26
CA LYS A 5 15.66 -35.19 -5.96
C LYS A 5 14.56 -34.29 -6.49
N LYS A 6 13.86 -34.83 -7.49
CA LYS A 6 12.62 -34.32 -8.07
C LYS A 6 11.48 -34.56 -7.10
N THR A 7 10.55 -33.62 -7.02
CA THR A 7 9.20 -33.82 -6.48
C THR A 7 8.17 -33.21 -7.44
N PRO A 8 6.95 -33.74 -7.50
CA PRO A 8 6.15 -33.78 -8.72
C PRO A 8 5.02 -32.76 -8.76
N SER A 9 4.79 -32.21 -9.95
CA SER A 9 3.62 -31.38 -10.30
C SER A 9 2.37 -32.25 -10.45
N SER A 10 1.32 -31.90 -9.69
CA SER A 10 -0.02 -32.47 -9.82
C SER A 10 -0.79 -31.74 -10.91
N LEU A 11 -0.98 -32.39 -12.07
CA LEU A 11 -1.93 -31.99 -13.10
C LEU A 11 -3.37 -32.32 -12.64
N LEU A 12 -4.26 -31.33 -12.63
CA LEU A 12 -5.70 -31.57 -12.66
C LEU A 12 -6.20 -31.29 -14.07
N SER A 13 -6.43 -32.38 -14.80
CA SER A 13 -7.02 -32.40 -16.15
C SER A 13 -8.54 -32.49 -16.03
N LEU A 14 -9.27 -31.48 -16.51
CA LEU A 14 -10.72 -31.55 -16.67
C LEU A 14 -11.05 -31.70 -18.16
N CYS A 15 -11.41 -32.93 -18.55
CA CYS A 15 -11.93 -33.26 -19.87
C CYS A 15 -13.38 -32.81 -20.00
N LEU A 16 -13.72 -32.10 -21.08
CA LEU A 16 -15.09 -32.00 -21.57
C LEU A 16 -15.12 -32.42 -23.05
N THR A 17 -15.68 -33.60 -23.29
CA THR A 17 -16.00 -34.12 -24.62
C THR A 17 -17.51 -34.32 -24.76
N GLY A 18 -18.04 -33.88 -25.91
CA GLY A 18 -19.37 -34.22 -26.44
C GLY A 18 -19.99 -33.00 -27.13
N LEU A 19 -20.56 -33.03 -28.34
CA LEU A 19 -20.90 -34.10 -29.28
C LEU A 19 -21.12 -33.43 -30.65
N LEU A 20 -20.73 -34.13 -31.73
CA LEU A 20 -21.05 -33.79 -33.12
C LEU A 20 -22.46 -34.27 -33.52
N THR A 21 -22.90 -33.81 -34.70
CA THR A 21 -24.10 -34.10 -35.53
C THR A 21 -25.18 -33.01 -35.46
N ALA A 22 -25.72 -32.45 -36.56
CA ALA A 22 -26.09 -33.09 -37.83
C ALA A 22 -25.96 -32.19 -39.09
N CYS A 23 -26.02 -32.89 -40.22
CA CYS A 23 -25.86 -32.50 -41.62
C CYS A 23 -27.20 -32.10 -42.30
N GLY A 24 -27.12 -31.29 -43.36
CA GLY A 24 -28.09 -31.20 -44.46
C GLY A 24 -28.34 -29.75 -44.94
N GLY A 25 -28.22 -29.35 -46.21
CA GLY A 25 -27.90 -30.03 -47.46
C GLY A 25 -28.42 -29.21 -48.66
N GLY A 26 -27.65 -29.17 -49.77
CA GLY A 26 -28.05 -28.79 -51.15
C GLY A 26 -28.09 -27.28 -51.47
N GLY A 27 -27.61 -26.75 -52.60
CA GLY A 27 -27.00 -27.30 -53.81
C GLY A 27 -27.19 -26.32 -54.98
N GLY A 28 -26.13 -26.00 -55.73
CA GLY A 28 -26.20 -25.73 -57.18
C GLY A 28 -26.17 -24.29 -57.75
N SER A 29 -25.01 -23.95 -58.33
CA SER A 29 -24.77 -23.37 -59.68
C SER A 29 -24.52 -21.85 -59.90
N ASN A 30 -23.31 -21.64 -60.46
CA ASN A 30 -22.88 -20.73 -61.54
C ASN A 30 -22.59 -19.24 -61.27
N GLY A 31 -21.30 -18.90 -61.48
CA GLY A 31 -20.91 -17.81 -62.37
C GLY A 31 -20.26 -16.59 -61.72
N ASP A 32 -18.99 -16.37 -62.07
CA ASP A 32 -18.28 -15.08 -62.20
C ASP A 32 -18.39 -14.07 -61.04
N ASP A 33 -17.38 -14.05 -60.18
CA ASP A 33 -16.25 -13.10 -60.26
C ASP A 33 -15.42 -13.29 -58.98
N LEU A 34 -14.17 -13.73 -59.13
CA LEU A 34 -13.21 -13.75 -58.02
C LEU A 34 -12.75 -12.32 -57.75
N VAL A 35 -13.57 -11.56 -57.04
CA VAL A 35 -13.06 -10.49 -56.19
C VAL A 35 -12.43 -11.21 -54.99
N PRO A 36 -11.13 -11.05 -54.70
CA PRO A 36 -10.60 -11.53 -53.44
C PRO A 36 -11.38 -10.79 -52.36
N SER A 37 -12.13 -11.52 -51.53
CA SER A 37 -12.64 -10.98 -50.28
C SER A 37 -11.45 -10.40 -49.53
N GLU A 38 -11.51 -9.11 -49.19
CA GLU A 38 -10.52 -8.49 -48.30
C GLU A 38 -10.35 -9.41 -47.09
N GLU A 39 -9.16 -9.99 -46.93
CA GLU A 39 -8.78 -10.73 -45.73
C GLU A 39 -9.06 -9.82 -44.53
N GLY A 40 -9.80 -10.33 -43.55
CA GLY A 40 -10.42 -9.52 -42.51
C GLY A 40 -9.41 -8.61 -41.82
N SER A 41 -9.49 -7.30 -42.06
CA SER A 41 -8.72 -6.29 -41.35
C SER A 41 -9.38 -5.96 -40.02
N VAL A 42 -8.59 -5.78 -38.97
CA VAL A 42 -9.04 -5.37 -37.63
C VAL A 42 -8.50 -3.99 -37.28
N THR A 43 -9.22 -3.28 -36.42
CA THR A 43 -8.75 -2.03 -35.84
C THR A 43 -7.91 -2.32 -34.62
N LEU A 44 -6.76 -1.65 -34.51
CA LEU A 44 -6.02 -1.53 -33.25
C LEU A 44 -5.94 -0.05 -32.91
N SER A 45 -6.46 0.34 -31.75
CA SER A 45 -6.37 1.73 -31.28
C SER A 45 -5.66 1.80 -29.94
N GLY A 46 -5.46 3.02 -29.43
CA GLY A 46 -4.86 3.21 -28.12
C GLY A 46 -4.54 4.65 -27.86
N SER A 47 -3.75 4.91 -26.82
CA SER A 47 -3.17 6.23 -26.57
C SER A 47 -1.71 6.14 -26.13
N VAL A 48 -0.97 7.21 -26.35
CA VAL A 48 0.37 7.43 -25.82
C VAL A 48 0.24 8.36 -24.61
N PHE A 49 0.62 7.88 -23.43
CA PHE A 49 0.22 8.50 -22.18
C PHE A 49 1.30 8.44 -21.08
N ALA A 50 2.02 9.55 -20.87
CA ALA A 50 2.65 9.87 -19.58
C ALA A 50 1.72 10.85 -18.84
N ALA A 51 1.45 11.97 -19.51
CA ALA A 51 0.15 12.62 -19.69
C ALA A 51 -0.28 12.39 -21.16
N PRO A 52 -1.41 12.91 -21.68
CA PRO A 52 -1.70 12.86 -23.12
C PRO A 52 -0.50 13.37 -23.95
N VAL A 53 0.11 12.48 -24.75
CA VAL A 53 1.26 12.83 -25.59
C VAL A 53 0.77 13.14 -27.01
N ARG A 54 0.83 14.41 -27.41
CA ARG A 54 0.38 14.89 -28.72
C ARG A 54 1.50 14.86 -29.76
N GLY A 55 1.19 14.39 -30.97
CA GLY A 55 2.10 14.40 -32.11
C GLY A 55 3.25 13.38 -32.05
N ALA A 56 3.12 12.33 -31.24
CA ALA A 56 4.09 11.23 -31.21
C ALA A 56 3.93 10.33 -32.44
N SER A 57 5.05 9.84 -33.00
CA SER A 57 5.02 8.81 -34.03
C SER A 57 4.91 7.45 -33.37
N VAL A 58 3.87 6.69 -33.73
CA VAL A 58 3.55 5.36 -33.18
C VAL A 58 3.80 4.31 -34.24
N THR A 59 4.58 3.29 -33.91
CA THR A 59 4.92 2.17 -34.79
C THR A 59 4.43 0.86 -34.19
N LEU A 60 4.04 -0.07 -35.06
CA LEU A 60 3.62 -1.42 -34.70
C LEU A 60 4.58 -2.42 -35.36
N SER A 61 5.12 -3.34 -34.58
CA SER A 61 6.09 -4.35 -35.04
C SER A 61 5.82 -5.73 -34.43
N ASP A 62 6.47 -6.76 -34.96
CA ASP A 62 6.43 -8.14 -34.47
C ASP A 62 7.39 -8.43 -33.29
N CYS A 63 7.80 -7.39 -32.56
CA CYS A 63 8.83 -7.44 -31.50
C CYS A 63 10.24 -7.89 -31.94
N SER A 64 10.43 -8.37 -33.18
CA SER A 64 11.75 -8.62 -33.78
C SER A 64 12.30 -7.39 -34.52
N GLY A 65 11.51 -6.31 -34.56
CA GLY A 65 11.83 -5.05 -35.20
C GLY A 65 11.30 -4.91 -36.63
N HIS A 66 10.53 -5.89 -37.13
CA HIS A 66 9.86 -5.76 -38.42
C HIS A 66 8.56 -4.96 -38.25
N GLU A 67 8.51 -3.78 -38.87
CA GLU A 67 7.30 -2.96 -38.88
C GLU A 67 6.17 -3.63 -39.67
N LEU A 68 5.02 -3.75 -39.03
CA LEU A 68 3.82 -4.40 -39.58
C LEU A 68 2.92 -3.41 -40.32
N THR A 69 3.03 -2.11 -40.00
CA THR A 69 2.28 -1.02 -40.64
C THR A 69 3.11 0.24 -40.76
N ALA A 70 2.66 1.17 -41.63
CA ALA A 70 3.15 2.54 -41.59
C ALA A 70 2.90 3.18 -40.21
N PRO A 71 3.77 4.12 -39.77
CA PRO A 71 3.59 4.79 -38.48
C PRO A 71 2.29 5.62 -38.44
N ALA A 72 1.60 5.58 -37.30
CA ALA A 72 0.52 6.50 -36.96
C ALA A 72 1.07 7.72 -36.22
N VAL A 73 0.26 8.77 -36.08
CA VAL A 73 0.59 9.95 -35.28
C VAL A 73 -0.49 10.13 -34.21
N SER A 74 -0.07 10.36 -32.97
CA SER A 74 -1.01 10.59 -31.87
C SER A 74 -1.67 11.97 -31.97
N ASP A 75 -2.96 12.04 -31.65
CA ASP A 75 -3.72 13.29 -31.63
C ASP A 75 -3.52 14.10 -30.33
N GLU A 76 -4.32 15.15 -30.13
CA GLU A 76 -4.25 16.03 -28.96
C GLU A 76 -4.54 15.29 -27.63
N GLY A 77 -5.36 14.24 -27.67
CA GLY A 77 -5.62 13.36 -26.53
C GLY A 77 -4.63 12.20 -26.41
N GLY A 78 -3.61 12.18 -27.28
CA GLY A 78 -2.64 11.11 -27.39
C GLY A 78 -3.15 9.86 -28.09
N ALA A 79 -4.35 9.88 -28.66
CA ALA A 79 -4.95 8.71 -29.29
C ALA A 79 -4.32 8.38 -30.65
N TYR A 80 -4.19 7.09 -30.97
CA TYR A 80 -3.70 6.61 -32.26
C TYR A 80 -4.56 5.44 -32.77
N ARG A 81 -4.44 5.11 -34.06
CA ARG A 81 -5.16 3.99 -34.68
C ARG A 81 -4.38 3.37 -35.83
N PHE A 82 -4.39 2.04 -35.89
CA PHE A 82 -3.92 1.23 -37.01
C PHE A 82 -5.08 0.41 -37.61
N SER A 83 -4.91 0.03 -38.86
CA SER A 83 -5.71 -0.98 -39.54
C SER A 83 -4.77 -2.10 -39.95
N ILE A 84 -4.95 -3.30 -39.41
CA ILE A 84 -4.03 -4.43 -39.60
C ILE A 84 -4.76 -5.68 -40.07
N PRO A 85 -4.10 -6.59 -40.82
CA PRO A 85 -4.63 -7.92 -41.05
C PRO A 85 -4.90 -8.65 -39.72
N SER A 86 -6.04 -9.34 -39.60
CA SER A 86 -6.41 -10.10 -38.39
C SER A 86 -5.38 -11.15 -38.00
N ASP A 87 -4.66 -11.73 -38.96
CA ASP A 87 -3.63 -12.75 -38.71
C ASP A 87 -2.45 -12.23 -37.88
N TYR A 88 -2.21 -10.91 -37.85
CA TYR A 88 -1.17 -10.31 -37.00
C TYR A 88 -1.48 -10.48 -35.51
N LEU A 89 -2.75 -10.63 -35.12
CA LEU A 89 -3.12 -10.88 -33.72
C LEU A 89 -2.65 -12.25 -33.20
N ASN A 90 -2.21 -13.16 -34.09
CA ASN A 90 -1.67 -14.46 -33.72
C ASN A 90 -0.18 -14.42 -33.33
N GLY A 91 0.50 -13.29 -33.54
CA GLY A 91 1.89 -13.07 -33.15
C GLY A 91 2.01 -12.09 -31.98
N ASP A 92 3.20 -12.07 -31.37
CA ASP A 92 3.53 -11.02 -30.39
C ASP A 92 3.62 -9.68 -31.11
N LEU A 93 3.08 -8.63 -30.49
CA LEU A 93 3.09 -7.27 -31.03
C LEU A 93 3.81 -6.33 -30.07
N CYS A 94 4.67 -5.49 -30.63
CA CYS A 94 5.35 -4.41 -29.93
C CYS A 94 4.92 -3.08 -30.54
N ILE A 95 4.35 -2.22 -29.69
CA ILE A 95 3.92 -0.88 -30.07
C ILE A 95 4.86 0.12 -29.42
N LEU A 96 5.40 1.02 -30.23
CA LEU A 96 6.41 1.99 -29.80
C LEU A 96 6.01 3.39 -30.25
N ALA A 97 5.97 4.33 -29.30
CA ALA A 97 5.81 5.74 -29.57
C ALA A 97 7.11 6.50 -29.31
N THR A 98 7.44 7.45 -30.20
CA THR A 98 8.58 8.37 -30.04
C THR A 98 8.21 9.79 -30.45
N GLY A 99 8.87 10.78 -29.82
CA GLY A 99 8.63 12.20 -30.09
C GLY A 99 7.28 12.68 -29.56
N GLY A 100 6.79 13.78 -30.12
CA GLY A 100 5.62 14.48 -29.60
C GLY A 100 5.94 15.34 -28.38
N VAL A 101 4.89 15.88 -27.75
CA VAL A 101 5.00 16.70 -26.55
C VAL A 101 3.89 16.34 -25.55
N PHE A 102 4.12 16.62 -24.27
CA PHE A 102 3.16 16.41 -23.19
C PHE A 102 3.20 17.57 -22.19
N ASP A 103 2.17 17.66 -21.38
CA ASP A 103 2.11 18.59 -20.24
C ASP A 103 2.37 17.78 -18.97
N ASP A 104 3.44 18.10 -18.25
CA ASP A 104 3.89 17.32 -17.10
C ASP A 104 2.97 17.51 -15.89
N GLU A 105 2.42 16.43 -15.34
CA GLU A 105 1.41 16.51 -14.28
C GLU A 105 1.98 17.07 -12.97
N ALA A 106 3.19 16.66 -12.57
CA ALA A 106 3.78 17.04 -11.29
C ALA A 106 4.16 18.53 -11.25
N THR A 107 4.80 19.04 -12.31
CA THR A 107 5.27 20.43 -12.36
C THR A 107 4.27 21.37 -13.02
N GLY A 108 3.34 20.87 -13.83
CA GLY A 108 2.44 21.66 -14.68
C GLY A 108 3.13 22.31 -15.87
N THR A 109 4.37 21.93 -16.15
CA THR A 109 5.12 22.50 -17.27
C THR A 109 4.57 21.95 -18.58
N ARG A 110 4.18 22.85 -19.50
CA ARG A 110 3.55 22.49 -20.77
C ARG A 110 4.55 22.26 -21.91
N ASP A 111 4.08 21.56 -22.93
CA ASP A 111 4.78 21.36 -24.20
C ASP A 111 6.21 20.79 -24.02
N ARG A 112 6.38 19.87 -23.06
CA ARG A 112 7.66 19.19 -22.84
C ARG A 112 7.85 18.13 -23.92
N PRO A 113 9.04 18.02 -24.55
CA PRO A 113 9.34 16.92 -25.45
C PRO A 113 9.11 15.57 -24.78
N ALA A 114 8.33 14.71 -25.44
CA ALA A 114 8.14 13.34 -25.00
C ALA A 114 9.25 12.43 -25.55
N GLY A 115 9.63 11.45 -24.74
CA GLY A 115 10.57 10.40 -25.10
C GLY A 115 9.85 9.16 -25.61
N ARG A 116 10.38 8.00 -25.26
CA ARG A 116 9.89 6.70 -25.73
C ARG A 116 8.88 6.11 -24.76
N LEU A 117 7.72 5.69 -25.26
CA LEU A 117 6.75 4.85 -24.53
C LEU A 117 6.41 3.62 -25.36
N ALA A 118 6.19 2.50 -24.69
CA ALA A 118 6.00 1.21 -25.35
C ALA A 118 4.99 0.30 -24.65
N ALA A 119 4.52 -0.71 -25.36
CA ALA A 119 3.77 -1.84 -24.80
C ALA A 119 4.10 -3.12 -25.56
N PHE A 120 4.11 -4.22 -24.82
CA PHE A 120 4.18 -5.58 -25.35
C PHE A 120 2.79 -6.22 -25.27
N VAL A 121 2.34 -6.85 -26.34
CA VAL A 121 1.09 -7.58 -26.43
C VAL A 121 1.40 -9.03 -26.82
N PRO A 122 1.08 -10.02 -25.97
CA PRO A 122 1.34 -11.41 -26.32
C PRO A 122 0.42 -11.88 -27.45
N ALA A 123 0.91 -12.86 -28.22
CA ALA A 123 0.16 -13.58 -29.24
C ALA A 123 -1.21 -14.05 -28.73
N GLY A 124 -2.28 -13.73 -29.48
CA GLY A 124 -3.66 -14.06 -29.10
C GLY A 124 -4.18 -13.34 -27.87
N GLY A 125 -3.43 -12.37 -27.32
CA GLY A 125 -3.78 -11.62 -26.11
C GLY A 125 -4.90 -10.60 -26.31
N MET A 126 -5.39 -10.42 -27.53
CA MET A 126 -6.36 -9.37 -27.89
C MET A 126 -7.41 -9.87 -28.88
N GLY A 127 -8.64 -9.35 -28.72
CA GLY A 127 -9.73 -9.55 -29.67
C GLY A 127 -9.70 -8.54 -30.82
N PRO A 128 -10.59 -8.70 -31.82
CA PRO A 128 -10.81 -7.67 -32.84
C PRO A 128 -11.30 -6.38 -32.15
N ASP A 129 -10.72 -5.23 -32.53
CA ASP A 129 -10.97 -3.90 -31.96
C ASP A 129 -10.39 -3.65 -30.56
N ALA A 130 -9.26 -4.28 -30.23
CA ALA A 130 -8.55 -4.01 -28.99
C ALA A 130 -7.98 -2.58 -28.90
N SER A 131 -7.92 -2.07 -27.67
CA SER A 131 -7.24 -0.83 -27.33
C SER A 131 -5.97 -1.12 -26.54
N VAL A 132 -4.86 -0.44 -26.87
CA VAL A 132 -3.55 -0.63 -26.25
C VAL A 132 -2.95 0.70 -25.84
N HIS A 133 -2.95 0.96 -24.54
CA HIS A 133 -2.46 2.23 -24.00
C HIS A 133 -0.99 2.13 -23.60
N LEU A 134 -0.14 2.96 -24.20
CA LEU A 134 1.29 3.05 -23.91
C LEU A 134 1.48 3.99 -22.72
N THR A 135 1.92 3.44 -21.60
CA THR A 135 2.08 4.12 -20.32
C THR A 135 3.49 3.90 -19.76
N PRO A 136 3.92 4.67 -18.73
CA PRO A 136 5.13 4.35 -17.99
C PRO A 136 5.23 2.90 -17.55
N GLY A 137 4.16 2.35 -16.96
CA GLY A 137 4.12 0.96 -16.50
C GLY A 137 4.22 -0.07 -17.64
N SER A 138 3.50 0.14 -18.75
CA SER A 138 3.62 -0.77 -19.91
C SER A 138 5.01 -0.70 -20.56
N THR A 139 5.66 0.46 -20.49
CA THR A 139 7.02 0.67 -21.03
C THR A 139 8.05 -0.10 -20.21
N ILE A 140 7.95 -0.07 -18.88
CA ILE A 140 8.84 -0.87 -18.00
C ILE A 140 8.67 -2.37 -18.30
N ILE A 141 7.44 -2.86 -18.39
CA ILE A 141 7.17 -4.28 -18.74
C ILE A 141 7.72 -4.62 -20.12
N HIS A 142 7.51 -3.76 -21.11
CA HIS A 142 8.05 -3.95 -22.46
C HIS A 142 9.58 -4.06 -22.44
N ASP A 143 10.27 -3.19 -21.70
CA ASP A 143 11.73 -3.19 -21.61
C ASP A 143 12.27 -4.43 -20.87
N LEU A 144 11.61 -4.85 -19.78
CA LEU A 144 11.96 -6.11 -19.09
C LEU A 144 11.96 -7.29 -20.07
N ILE A 145 10.96 -7.37 -20.95
CA ILE A 145 10.83 -8.45 -21.93
C ILE A 145 11.86 -8.30 -23.06
N THR A 146 11.85 -7.15 -23.74
CA THR A 146 12.54 -6.98 -25.02
C THR A 146 14.02 -6.62 -24.88
N ARG A 147 14.42 -6.02 -23.76
CA ARG A 147 15.81 -5.58 -23.51
C ARG A 147 16.52 -6.40 -22.46
N HIS A 148 15.77 -6.91 -21.48
CA HIS A 148 16.32 -7.70 -20.37
C HIS A 148 15.98 -9.19 -20.46
N GLY A 149 15.24 -9.61 -21.49
CA GLY A 149 15.01 -11.03 -21.80
C GLY A 149 14.11 -11.76 -20.80
N GLN A 150 13.34 -11.03 -19.98
CA GLN A 150 12.36 -11.62 -19.07
C GLN A 150 11.22 -12.26 -19.86
N ALA A 151 10.70 -13.39 -19.38
CA ALA A 151 9.49 -13.97 -19.96
C ALA A 151 8.29 -13.02 -19.70
N PRO A 152 7.29 -12.94 -20.59
CA PRO A 152 6.17 -12.00 -20.44
C PRO A 152 5.40 -12.13 -19.11
N ASP A 153 5.11 -13.36 -18.67
CA ASP A 153 4.41 -13.59 -17.40
C ASP A 153 5.28 -13.21 -16.19
N ASP A 154 6.58 -13.51 -16.25
CA ASP A 154 7.54 -13.17 -15.19
C ASP A 154 7.71 -11.65 -15.08
N ALA A 155 7.83 -10.93 -16.20
CA ALA A 155 7.92 -9.46 -16.22
C ALA A 155 6.66 -8.80 -15.61
N ARG A 156 5.47 -9.34 -15.90
CA ARG A 156 4.21 -8.84 -15.32
C ARG A 156 4.10 -9.16 -13.83
N ALA A 157 4.48 -10.36 -13.42
CA ALA A 157 4.50 -10.76 -12.02
C ALA A 157 5.49 -9.93 -11.20
N LEU A 158 6.68 -9.70 -11.75
CA LEU A 158 7.72 -8.87 -11.14
C LEU A 158 7.28 -7.42 -11.00
N PHE A 159 6.71 -6.82 -12.06
CA PHE A 159 6.14 -5.48 -11.97
C PHE A 159 5.03 -5.40 -10.92
N LEU A 160 4.11 -6.37 -10.88
CA LEU A 160 3.03 -6.43 -9.90
C LEU A 160 3.56 -6.53 -8.47
N ALA A 161 4.55 -7.38 -8.24
CA ALA A 161 5.16 -7.55 -6.92
C ALA A 161 5.86 -6.27 -6.44
N THR A 162 6.52 -5.55 -7.35
CA THR A 162 7.26 -4.33 -7.02
C THR A 162 6.34 -3.13 -6.85
N PHE A 163 5.46 -2.86 -7.81
CA PHE A 163 4.64 -1.63 -7.83
C PHE A 163 3.23 -1.80 -7.23
N GLY A 164 2.84 -3.01 -6.85
CA GLY A 164 1.55 -3.29 -6.22
C GLY A 164 0.34 -3.27 -7.18
N TYR A 165 0.57 -3.21 -8.50
CA TYR A 165 -0.48 -3.29 -9.51
C TYR A 165 0.02 -3.87 -10.84
N ALA A 166 -0.91 -4.38 -11.66
CA ALA A 166 -0.65 -4.74 -13.05
C ALA A 166 -1.20 -3.67 -14.00
N PRO A 167 -0.39 -3.12 -14.93
CA PRO A 167 -0.90 -2.26 -15.99
C PRO A 167 -1.92 -3.01 -16.85
N ASP A 168 -3.11 -2.42 -16.99
CA ASP A 168 -4.16 -2.91 -17.89
C ASP A 168 -4.07 -2.14 -19.21
N LEU A 169 -3.62 -2.82 -20.26
CA LEU A 169 -3.43 -2.21 -21.57
C LEU A 169 -4.74 -1.78 -22.23
N GLY A 170 -5.88 -2.34 -21.83
CA GLY A 170 -7.20 -2.05 -22.38
C GLY A 170 -7.92 -0.87 -21.72
N VAL A 171 -7.41 -0.37 -20.59
CA VAL A 171 -8.00 0.75 -19.86
C VAL A 171 -7.35 2.06 -20.31
N ALA A 172 -8.15 2.95 -20.90
CA ALA A 172 -7.68 4.25 -21.33
C ALA A 172 -7.37 5.15 -20.11
N PRO A 173 -6.12 5.60 -19.91
CA PRO A 173 -5.80 6.53 -18.85
C PRO A 173 -6.41 7.91 -19.11
N THR A 174 -6.64 8.67 -18.04
CA THR A 174 -7.06 10.07 -18.11
C THR A 174 -6.14 10.96 -17.28
N ASP A 175 -5.95 12.21 -17.66
CA ASP A 175 -5.04 13.13 -16.97
C ASP A 175 -5.46 13.29 -15.50
N ALA A 176 -4.56 12.93 -14.57
CA ALA A 176 -4.85 12.96 -13.14
C ALA A 176 -5.07 14.38 -12.60
N THR A 177 -4.59 15.41 -13.31
CA THR A 177 -4.79 16.82 -12.97
C THR A 177 -6.06 17.40 -13.56
N ARG A 178 -6.60 16.76 -14.60
CA ARG A 178 -7.82 17.16 -15.31
C ARG A 178 -8.55 15.95 -15.90
N PRO A 179 -9.17 15.09 -15.07
CA PRO A 179 -9.82 13.88 -15.58
C PRO A 179 -10.92 14.21 -16.58
N ALA A 180 -10.86 13.57 -17.75
CA ALA A 180 -11.88 13.67 -18.79
C ALA A 180 -13.06 12.71 -18.57
N THR A 181 -12.96 11.82 -17.58
CA THR A 181 -13.95 10.79 -17.25
C THR A 181 -14.04 10.58 -15.74
N SER A 182 -15.22 10.16 -15.26
CA SER A 182 -15.44 9.70 -13.89
C SER A 182 -15.21 8.19 -13.71
N ASP A 183 -14.77 7.50 -14.76
CA ASP A 183 -14.43 6.08 -14.67
C ASP A 183 -13.20 5.88 -13.78
N LYS A 184 -13.40 5.12 -12.69
CA LYS A 184 -12.38 4.90 -11.66
C LYS A 184 -11.17 4.12 -12.18
N ALA A 185 -11.36 3.21 -13.14
CA ALA A 185 -10.23 2.47 -13.71
C ALA A 185 -9.33 3.40 -14.54
N SER A 186 -9.93 4.24 -15.37
CA SER A 186 -9.25 5.24 -16.19
C SER A 186 -8.49 6.27 -15.34
N GLN A 187 -9.11 6.76 -14.26
CA GLN A 187 -8.45 7.66 -13.31
C GLN A 187 -7.30 7.00 -12.56
N ARG A 188 -7.44 5.74 -12.12
CA ARG A 188 -6.33 5.02 -11.48
C ARG A 188 -5.17 4.82 -12.45
N ALA A 189 -5.44 4.49 -13.71
CA ALA A 189 -4.42 4.35 -14.73
C ALA A 189 -3.68 5.68 -14.98
N GLY A 190 -4.43 6.78 -15.04
CA GLY A 190 -3.90 8.14 -15.10
C GLY A 190 -3.04 8.54 -13.92
N LEU A 191 -3.55 8.35 -12.70
CA LEU A 191 -2.83 8.63 -11.46
C LEU A 191 -1.50 7.87 -11.41
N ARG A 192 -1.51 6.58 -11.75
CA ARG A 192 -0.31 5.73 -11.80
C ARG A 192 0.73 6.25 -12.81
N ALA A 193 0.31 6.82 -13.94
CA ALA A 193 1.22 7.46 -14.88
C ALA A 193 1.82 8.75 -14.29
N ALA A 194 0.99 9.58 -13.66
CA ALA A 194 1.42 10.82 -12.98
C ALA A 194 2.40 10.55 -11.82
N LEU A 195 2.35 9.39 -11.16
CA LEU A 195 3.34 9.02 -10.13
C LEU A 195 4.78 8.98 -10.67
N PHE A 196 4.97 8.61 -11.93
CA PHE A 196 6.30 8.64 -12.54
C PHE A 196 6.76 10.07 -12.85
N SER A 197 5.84 10.98 -13.18
CA SER A 197 6.15 12.41 -13.29
C SER A 197 6.53 12.99 -11.93
N GLN A 198 5.78 12.66 -10.86
CA GLN A 198 6.09 13.08 -9.49
C GLN A 198 7.45 12.53 -9.02
N LEU A 199 7.73 11.24 -9.24
CA LEU A 199 9.01 10.63 -8.94
C LEU A 199 10.16 11.30 -9.70
N THR A 200 9.96 11.65 -10.97
CA THR A 200 10.94 12.38 -11.77
C THR A 200 11.29 13.72 -11.12
N MET A 201 10.28 14.49 -10.71
CA MET A 201 10.47 15.77 -10.02
C MET A 201 11.22 15.60 -8.68
N GLU A 202 10.85 14.60 -7.87
CA GLU A 202 11.46 14.33 -6.55
C GLU A 202 12.93 13.90 -6.63
N LEU A 203 13.32 13.27 -7.73
CA LEU A 203 14.73 12.95 -8.02
C LEU A 203 15.52 14.16 -8.54
N GLY A 204 14.88 15.33 -8.69
CA GLY A 204 15.51 16.54 -9.23
C GLY A 204 15.76 16.49 -10.74
N LEU A 205 15.08 15.58 -11.44
CA LEU A 205 15.16 15.43 -12.89
C LEU A 205 14.24 16.43 -13.60
N LEU A 206 14.51 16.73 -14.87
CA LEU A 206 13.58 17.48 -15.70
C LEU A 206 12.44 16.57 -16.15
N ALA A 207 11.26 17.15 -16.43
CA ALA A 207 10.12 16.39 -16.96
C ALA A 207 10.48 15.56 -18.23
N THR A 208 11.38 16.08 -19.07
CA THR A 208 11.86 15.36 -20.27
C THR A 208 12.68 14.10 -19.95
N ASP A 209 13.29 14.04 -18.77
CA ASP A 209 14.14 12.92 -18.35
C ASP A 209 13.31 11.74 -17.84
N GLN A 210 11.99 11.91 -17.63
CA GLN A 210 11.07 10.86 -17.18
C GLN A 210 11.23 9.58 -18.02
N PHE A 211 11.39 9.70 -19.34
CA PHE A 211 11.49 8.53 -20.22
C PHE A 211 12.83 7.80 -20.10
N SER A 212 13.91 8.51 -19.78
CA SER A 212 15.19 7.89 -19.41
C SER A 212 15.11 7.23 -18.03
N LEU A 213 14.33 7.81 -17.11
CA LEU A 213 14.07 7.21 -15.81
C LEU A 213 13.34 5.87 -15.96
N LEU A 214 12.34 5.75 -16.86
CA LEU A 214 11.65 4.47 -17.10
C LEU A 214 12.60 3.35 -17.54
N GLU A 215 13.57 3.69 -18.39
CA GLU A 215 14.61 2.74 -18.83
C GLU A 215 15.55 2.35 -17.67
N ALA A 216 15.94 3.30 -16.84
CA ALA A 216 16.75 3.04 -15.65
C ALA A 216 16.00 2.13 -14.65
N LEU A 217 14.71 2.37 -14.42
CA LEU A 217 13.87 1.55 -13.54
C LEU A 217 13.66 0.13 -14.08
N ALA A 218 13.51 -0.03 -15.40
CA ALA A 218 13.40 -1.36 -16.02
C ALA A 218 14.71 -2.15 -15.89
N ARG A 219 15.85 -1.46 -16.00
CA ARG A 219 17.18 -2.06 -15.82
C ARG A 219 17.44 -2.49 -14.38
N ASP A 220 17.12 -1.63 -13.42
CA ASP A 220 17.18 -1.91 -11.98
C ASP A 220 16.31 -3.14 -11.68
N LEU A 221 15.04 -3.08 -12.06
CA LEU A 221 14.09 -4.18 -11.85
C LEU A 221 14.47 -5.49 -12.54
N ALA A 222 15.35 -5.49 -13.55
CA ALA A 222 15.68 -6.68 -14.31
C ALA A 222 16.37 -7.78 -13.49
N ASP A 223 17.02 -7.43 -12.37
CA ASP A 223 17.65 -8.38 -11.45
C ASP A 223 16.71 -8.93 -10.37
N GLY A 224 15.46 -8.44 -10.35
CA GLY A 224 14.42 -8.86 -9.43
C GLY A 224 14.15 -7.90 -8.28
N THR A 225 14.94 -6.84 -8.14
CA THR A 225 14.79 -5.82 -7.08
C THR A 225 14.79 -4.41 -7.66
N LEU A 226 14.28 -3.44 -6.89
CA LEU A 226 14.32 -2.03 -7.28
C LEU A 226 15.09 -1.26 -6.21
N ASP A 227 16.40 -1.40 -6.25
CA ASP A 227 17.36 -0.98 -5.22
C ASP A 227 18.42 -0.01 -5.74
N GLY A 228 18.18 0.59 -6.91
CA GLY A 228 19.02 1.60 -7.54
C GLY A 228 20.28 1.05 -8.20
N GLY A 229 20.45 -0.27 -8.26
CA GLY A 229 21.60 -0.94 -8.85
C GLY A 229 21.22 -2.06 -9.82
N ASP A 230 22.24 -2.62 -10.45
CA ASP A 230 22.20 -3.97 -11.01
C ASP A 230 23.46 -4.73 -10.57
N ASP A 231 23.64 -5.95 -11.08
CA ASP A 231 24.87 -6.74 -10.91
C ASP A 231 26.17 -5.98 -11.25
N GLY A 232 26.08 -4.92 -12.07
CA GLY A 232 27.19 -4.06 -12.49
C GLY A 232 27.41 -2.83 -11.58
N GLY A 233 26.54 -2.58 -10.60
CA GLY A 233 26.62 -1.47 -9.66
C GLY A 233 25.51 -0.44 -9.83
N PRO A 234 25.68 0.78 -9.28
CA PRO A 234 24.63 1.80 -9.31
C PRO A 234 24.22 2.21 -10.74
N ILE A 235 22.92 2.39 -10.95
CA ILE A 235 22.36 2.76 -12.26
C ILE A 235 22.16 4.28 -12.34
N SER A 236 22.71 4.91 -13.37
CA SER A 236 22.45 6.33 -13.68
C SER A 236 21.33 6.51 -14.70
N VAL A 237 20.56 7.59 -14.54
CA VAL A 237 19.54 8.00 -15.52
C VAL A 237 20.25 8.60 -16.72
N THR A 238 20.15 7.92 -17.87
CA THR A 238 20.84 8.29 -19.11
C THR A 238 20.58 9.74 -19.50
N GLY A 239 21.67 10.48 -19.76
CA GLY A 239 21.62 11.90 -20.13
C GLY A 239 21.70 12.87 -18.95
N THR A 240 21.79 12.35 -17.72
CA THR A 240 21.82 13.16 -16.48
C THR A 240 22.98 12.73 -15.56
N SER A 241 23.20 13.49 -14.48
CA SER A 241 24.12 13.11 -13.40
C SER A 241 23.43 12.36 -12.25
N VAL A 242 22.12 12.09 -12.36
CA VAL A 242 21.34 11.46 -11.30
C VAL A 242 21.54 9.95 -11.35
N THR A 243 21.88 9.38 -10.20
CA THR A 243 21.93 7.94 -9.98
C THR A 243 20.68 7.52 -9.22
N LEU A 244 20.10 6.38 -9.57
CA LEU A 244 18.96 5.83 -8.84
C LEU A 244 19.38 5.60 -7.38
N PRO A 245 18.68 6.20 -6.41
CA PRO A 245 19.00 6.02 -5.01
C PRO A 245 18.58 4.62 -4.56
N ALA A 246 19.25 4.09 -3.53
CA ALA A 246 18.98 2.73 -3.07
C ALA A 246 17.57 2.51 -2.51
N ASP A 247 16.88 3.59 -2.16
CA ASP A 247 15.48 3.60 -1.71
C ASP A 247 14.49 3.99 -2.83
N ILE A 248 14.83 3.79 -4.11
CA ILE A 248 14.01 4.21 -5.24
C ILE A 248 12.57 3.65 -5.18
N LEU A 249 12.37 2.42 -4.69
CA LEU A 249 11.03 1.87 -4.48
C LEU A 249 10.25 2.65 -3.41
N ASN A 250 10.92 3.09 -2.34
CA ASN A 250 10.31 3.92 -1.30
C ASN A 250 9.91 5.28 -1.85
N ARG A 251 10.76 5.89 -2.69
CA ARG A 251 10.46 7.16 -3.37
C ARG A 251 9.27 7.02 -4.31
N TYR A 252 9.15 5.91 -5.05
CA TYR A 252 7.95 5.65 -5.84
C TYR A 252 6.69 5.59 -4.97
N ALA A 253 6.74 4.90 -3.82
CA ALA A 253 5.62 4.85 -2.89
C ALA A 253 5.28 6.24 -2.30
N ASN A 254 6.29 7.03 -1.95
CA ASN A 254 6.13 8.41 -1.45
C ASN A 254 5.53 9.34 -2.51
N ALA A 255 5.90 9.18 -3.79
CA ALA A 255 5.37 9.98 -4.90
C ALA A 255 3.84 9.91 -4.98
N MET A 256 3.20 8.81 -4.56
CA MET A 256 1.74 8.75 -4.45
C MET A 256 1.21 9.79 -3.45
N TYR A 257 1.76 9.80 -2.24
CA TYR A 257 1.34 10.74 -1.20
C TYR A 257 1.66 12.18 -1.60
N GLU A 258 2.86 12.45 -2.09
CA GLU A 258 3.32 13.79 -2.43
C GLU A 258 2.56 14.39 -3.62
N PHE A 259 2.19 13.58 -4.63
CA PHE A 259 1.37 14.07 -5.75
C PHE A 259 -0.01 14.56 -5.27
N ARG A 260 -0.64 13.80 -4.36
CA ARG A 260 -1.93 14.18 -3.76
C ARG A 260 -1.80 15.38 -2.83
N ALA A 261 -0.77 15.39 -1.98
CA ALA A 261 -0.50 16.49 -1.05
C ALA A 261 -0.12 17.79 -1.78
N GLY A 262 0.47 17.69 -2.98
CA GLY A 262 0.82 18.82 -3.84
C GLY A 262 -0.38 19.56 -4.45
N GLY A 263 -1.61 19.06 -4.28
CA GLY A 263 -2.85 19.75 -4.65
C GLY A 263 -3.15 19.80 -6.15
N ARG A 264 -2.38 19.06 -6.97
CA ARG A 264 -2.58 18.95 -8.43
C ARG A 264 -3.45 17.78 -8.83
N GLU A 265 -3.58 16.79 -7.96
CA GLU A 265 -4.49 15.68 -8.17
C GLU A 265 -5.94 16.19 -8.18
N ALA A 266 -6.63 15.95 -9.29
CA ALA A 266 -8.04 16.30 -9.49
C ALA A 266 -8.90 15.07 -9.78
N THR A 267 -8.39 13.86 -9.49
CA THR A 267 -9.20 12.64 -9.53
C THR A 267 -10.21 12.66 -8.40
N ASP A 268 -11.31 11.93 -8.57
CA ASP A 268 -12.29 11.74 -7.49
C ASP A 268 -12.01 10.43 -6.72
N LEU A 269 -10.78 9.89 -6.81
CA LEU A 269 -10.36 8.66 -6.14
C LEU A 269 -10.23 8.87 -4.63
N GLY A 270 -11.01 8.13 -3.85
CA GLY A 270 -10.81 8.01 -2.41
C GLY A 270 -9.55 7.21 -2.07
N ASN A 271 -9.06 7.33 -0.83
CA ASN A 271 -7.85 6.61 -0.38
C ASN A 271 -7.96 5.07 -0.50
N ALA A 272 -9.17 4.52 -0.31
CA ALA A 272 -9.44 3.09 -0.50
C ALA A 272 -9.40 2.66 -1.98
N GLU A 273 -9.61 3.58 -2.91
CA GLU A 273 -9.60 3.31 -4.35
C GLU A 273 -8.18 3.30 -4.94
N LEU A 274 -7.16 3.68 -4.16
CA LEU A 274 -5.76 3.65 -4.59
C LEU A 274 -5.18 2.24 -4.67
N GLY A 275 -5.75 1.30 -3.91
CA GLY A 275 -5.21 -0.04 -3.72
C GLY A 275 -4.12 -0.09 -2.66
N THR A 276 -3.25 -1.09 -2.74
CA THR A 276 -2.11 -1.28 -1.84
C THR A 276 -0.90 -0.56 -2.40
N LEU A 277 -0.17 0.14 -1.54
CA LEU A 277 1.10 0.77 -1.90
C LEU A 277 2.25 -0.21 -1.75
N PRO A 278 3.31 -0.09 -2.57
CA PRO A 278 4.54 -0.83 -2.37
C PRO A 278 5.09 -0.61 -0.96
N PHE A 279 5.35 -1.69 -0.25
CA PHE A 279 6.01 -1.62 1.06
C PHE A 279 7.52 -1.77 0.90
N ALA A 280 8.17 -0.68 0.48
CA ALA A 280 9.63 -0.61 0.45
C ALA A 280 10.19 -0.67 1.88
N ARG A 281 11.30 -1.40 2.07
CA ARG A 281 11.92 -1.62 3.39
C ARG A 281 13.11 -0.72 3.68
N LEU A 282 13.49 0.13 2.73
CA LEU A 282 14.60 1.04 2.89
C LEU A 282 14.13 2.47 2.62
N ALA A 283 14.51 3.39 3.50
CA ALA A 283 14.34 4.82 3.29
C ALA A 283 15.67 5.53 3.61
N LEU A 284 16.09 6.43 2.71
CA LEU A 284 17.26 7.27 2.89
C LEU A 284 16.81 8.67 3.30
N THR A 285 17.40 9.17 4.37
CA THR A 285 17.29 10.57 4.79
C THR A 285 18.57 11.32 4.41
N ASN A 286 18.74 12.56 4.88
CA ASN A 286 19.97 13.31 4.61
C ASN A 286 21.19 12.68 5.29
N ASN A 287 21.02 12.16 6.50
CA ASN A 287 22.13 11.63 7.30
C ASN A 287 21.99 10.14 7.65
N TYR A 288 20.83 9.52 7.43
CA TYR A 288 20.56 8.16 7.88
C TYR A 288 20.04 7.25 6.78
N ARG A 289 20.40 5.98 6.90
CA ARG A 289 19.75 4.85 6.23
C ARG A 289 18.86 4.16 7.26
N VAL A 290 17.56 4.16 7.02
CA VAL A 290 16.58 3.50 7.89
C VAL A 290 16.02 2.28 7.17
N GLU A 291 16.27 1.11 7.72
CA GLU A 291 15.82 -0.16 7.16
C GLU A 291 14.80 -0.83 8.09
N TYR A 292 13.63 -1.13 7.53
CA TYR A 292 12.57 -1.90 8.17
C TYR A 292 12.91 -3.39 8.05
N LEU A 293 13.26 -4.01 9.18
CA LEU A 293 13.54 -5.43 9.26
C LEU A 293 12.27 -6.20 9.57
N ASP A 294 11.84 -6.97 8.59
CA ASP A 294 10.78 -7.97 8.76
C ASP A 294 11.34 -9.20 9.49
N ASP A 295 10.67 -9.61 10.55
CA ASP A 295 10.95 -10.85 11.26
C ASP A 295 10.19 -12.06 10.68
N GLY A 296 9.48 -11.85 9.57
CA GLY A 296 8.70 -12.84 8.82
C GLY A 296 7.20 -12.75 9.08
N ALA A 297 6.73 -11.78 9.89
CA ALA A 297 5.31 -11.54 10.13
C ALA A 297 4.87 -10.21 9.48
N ALA A 298 4.01 -10.32 8.46
CA ALA A 298 3.38 -9.14 7.88
C ALA A 298 2.55 -8.38 8.95
N PRO A 299 2.56 -7.03 8.95
CA PRO A 299 1.81 -6.25 9.92
C PRO A 299 0.32 -6.60 9.93
N THR A 300 -0.26 -6.70 11.12
CA THR A 300 -1.69 -6.99 11.33
C THR A 300 -2.35 -5.97 12.24
N GLU A 301 -3.67 -5.82 12.12
CA GLU A 301 -4.48 -5.10 13.11
C GLU A 301 -4.15 -5.61 14.53
N GLY A 302 -4.07 -4.69 15.49
CA GLY A 302 -3.54 -4.97 16.81
C GLY A 302 -2.03 -4.74 16.89
N LYS A 303 -1.34 -5.55 17.69
CA LYS A 303 0.10 -5.44 17.87
C LYS A 303 0.84 -5.90 16.61
N SER A 304 1.73 -5.04 16.12
CA SER A 304 2.77 -5.38 15.15
C SER A 304 4.12 -4.93 15.72
N SER A 305 5.02 -5.87 15.94
CA SER A 305 6.40 -5.61 16.37
C SER A 305 7.34 -5.84 15.21
N PHE A 306 8.37 -5.01 15.10
CA PHE A 306 9.37 -5.09 14.05
C PHE A 306 10.67 -4.47 14.54
N ARG A 307 11.75 -4.67 13.78
CA ARG A 307 13.04 -4.05 14.07
C ARG A 307 13.39 -3.02 13.02
N LEU A 308 14.10 -1.99 13.45
CA LEU A 308 14.70 -1.00 12.57
C LEU A 308 16.20 -1.19 12.64
N LYS A 309 16.87 -1.16 11.48
CA LYS A 309 18.31 -0.98 11.40
C LYS A 309 18.59 0.44 10.92
N ILE A 310 19.27 1.21 11.76
CA ILE A 310 19.63 2.59 11.47
C ILE A 310 21.15 2.69 11.39
N SER A 311 21.63 3.16 10.25
CA SER A 311 23.03 3.51 10.03
C SER A 311 23.14 4.95 9.55
N ASP A 312 24.32 5.54 9.64
CA ASP A 312 24.64 6.79 8.95
C ASP A 312 24.67 6.59 7.42
N ALA A 313 24.90 7.68 6.69
CA ALA A 313 24.99 7.70 5.23
C ALA A 313 26.16 6.84 4.67
N ASP A 314 27.19 6.58 5.47
CA ASP A 314 28.34 5.74 5.11
C ASP A 314 28.12 4.26 5.45
N GLY A 315 26.98 3.93 6.08
CA GLY A 315 26.61 2.58 6.47
C GLY A 315 27.11 2.16 7.86
N ASN A 316 27.67 3.06 8.67
CA ASN A 316 28.07 2.74 10.03
C ASN A 316 26.85 2.70 10.97
N PRO A 317 26.75 1.72 11.87
CA PRO A 317 25.70 1.68 12.89
C PRO A 317 25.52 3.00 13.63
N ALA A 318 24.27 3.42 13.83
CA ALA A 318 23.94 4.64 14.56
C ALA A 318 23.09 4.32 15.81
N PRO A 319 23.69 3.78 16.89
CA PRO A 319 22.99 3.53 18.16
C PRO A 319 22.79 4.83 18.97
N GLY A 320 21.94 4.77 20.00
CA GLY A 320 21.69 5.83 20.96
C GLY A 320 20.85 7.00 20.43
N LEU A 321 20.18 6.82 19.29
CA LEU A 321 19.33 7.86 18.71
C LEU A 321 17.97 7.88 19.42
N ALA A 322 17.44 9.08 19.60
CA ALA A 322 16.03 9.25 19.92
C ALA A 322 15.19 8.96 18.67
N VAL A 323 14.50 7.83 18.67
CA VAL A 323 13.63 7.38 17.58
C VAL A 323 12.18 7.44 18.03
N SER A 324 11.30 7.96 17.19
CA SER A 324 9.85 7.93 17.45
C SER A 324 9.06 7.56 16.20
N LEU A 325 7.87 6.97 16.43
CA LEU A 325 6.98 6.49 15.39
C LEU A 325 5.76 7.40 15.31
N MET A 326 5.40 7.79 14.09
CA MET A 326 4.23 8.61 13.79
C MET A 326 3.36 7.89 12.73
N PRO A 327 2.68 6.80 13.10
CA PRO A 327 1.76 6.12 12.22
C PRO A 327 0.49 6.95 11.99
N MET A 328 0.07 7.02 10.74
CA MET A 328 -1.15 7.69 10.29
C MET A 328 -1.87 6.79 9.29
N MET A 329 -3.14 6.51 9.52
CA MET A 329 -4.00 5.88 8.53
C MET A 329 -4.73 6.95 7.73
N TYR A 330 -4.73 6.79 6.41
CA TYR A 330 -5.53 7.58 5.49
C TYR A 330 -6.65 6.72 4.93
N MET A 331 -7.89 7.03 5.29
CA MET A 331 -9.11 6.39 4.81
C MET A 331 -9.93 7.35 3.97
N SER A 332 -11.05 6.88 3.42
CA SER A 332 -12.00 7.74 2.73
C SER A 332 -12.56 8.81 3.68
N GLY A 333 -12.19 10.08 3.46
CA GLY A 333 -12.72 11.23 4.19
C GLY A 333 -12.22 11.42 5.63
N MET A 334 -11.37 10.54 6.16
CA MET A 334 -10.85 10.61 7.52
C MET A 334 -9.41 10.12 7.59
N ALA A 335 -8.65 10.66 8.54
CA ALA A 335 -7.33 10.17 8.91
C ALA A 335 -7.22 10.04 10.43
N HIS A 336 -6.44 9.09 10.90
CA HIS A 336 -6.20 8.91 12.34
C HIS A 336 -4.85 8.26 12.62
N GLY A 337 -4.29 8.55 13.79
CA GLY A 337 -3.10 7.89 14.29
C GLY A 337 -3.41 6.53 14.92
N THR A 338 -2.41 5.93 15.55
CA THR A 338 -2.60 4.74 16.37
C THR A 338 -1.61 4.72 17.53
N PRO A 339 -1.90 4.02 18.64
CA PRO A 339 -0.94 3.92 19.73
C PRO A 339 0.35 3.22 19.30
N VAL A 340 1.47 3.68 19.86
CA VAL A 340 2.81 3.10 19.66
C VAL A 340 3.46 2.87 21.02
N ALA A 341 4.31 1.85 21.10
CA ALA A 341 5.21 1.69 22.24
C ALA A 341 6.41 2.63 22.10
N GLU A 342 7.17 2.80 23.18
CA GLU A 342 8.50 3.38 23.11
C GLU A 342 9.41 2.55 22.20
N VAL A 343 10.23 3.22 21.39
CA VAL A 343 11.24 2.57 20.57
C VAL A 343 12.49 2.41 21.40
N THR A 344 12.97 1.18 21.53
CA THR A 344 14.14 0.87 22.36
C THR A 344 15.33 0.48 21.50
N ASP A 345 16.46 1.13 21.72
CA ASP A 345 17.75 0.71 21.18
C ASP A 345 18.20 -0.58 21.87
N VAL A 346 18.44 -1.65 21.09
CA VAL A 346 18.68 -3.00 21.66
C VAL A 346 20.14 -3.42 21.63
N ASP A 347 21.00 -2.78 20.84
CA ASP A 347 22.41 -3.12 20.73
C ASP A 347 23.28 -1.99 20.14
N SER A 348 24.58 -2.23 20.02
CA SER A 348 25.52 -1.28 19.40
C SER A 348 25.49 -1.30 17.87
N ASP A 349 24.69 -2.18 17.25
CA ASP A 349 24.65 -2.40 15.80
C ASP A 349 23.58 -1.51 15.13
N GLY A 350 23.01 -0.56 15.88
CA GLY A 350 22.01 0.38 15.39
C GLY A 350 20.65 -0.30 15.19
N ILE A 351 20.36 -1.36 15.96
CA ILE A 351 19.08 -2.06 15.91
C ILE A 351 18.15 -1.49 16.98
N TYR A 352 16.92 -1.21 16.59
CA TYR A 352 15.87 -0.70 17.47
C TYR A 352 14.65 -1.61 17.41
N ASP A 353 14.12 -1.98 18.56
CA ASP A 353 12.83 -2.65 18.68
C ASP A 353 11.71 -1.60 18.64
N ALA A 354 10.76 -1.81 17.74
CA ALA A 354 9.63 -0.93 17.51
C ALA A 354 8.31 -1.72 17.60
N THR A 355 7.28 -1.10 18.15
CA THR A 355 5.94 -1.72 18.20
C THR A 355 4.86 -0.68 17.92
N VAL A 356 3.95 -1.03 17.01
CA VAL A 356 2.77 -0.24 16.66
C VAL A 356 1.53 -1.08 16.98
N TYR A 357 0.53 -0.48 17.63
CA TYR A 357 -0.74 -1.12 17.93
C TYR A 357 -1.81 -0.58 16.97
N TYR A 358 -1.88 -1.12 15.75
CA TYR A 358 -2.79 -0.67 14.70
C TYR A 358 -4.25 -0.82 15.12
N LEU A 359 -4.98 0.29 15.08
CA LEU A 359 -6.40 0.33 15.43
C LEU A 359 -7.29 -0.34 14.39
N MET A 360 -6.82 -0.53 13.16
CA MET A 360 -7.55 -1.20 12.09
C MET A 360 -6.64 -1.59 10.92
N ALA A 361 -7.10 -2.53 10.10
CA ALA A 361 -6.42 -2.96 8.89
C ALA A 361 -6.54 -1.95 7.74
N SER A 362 -5.50 -1.87 6.90
CA SER A 362 -5.55 -1.20 5.58
C SER A 362 -5.98 -2.14 4.46
N SER A 363 -5.89 -3.45 4.65
CA SER A 363 -6.28 -4.44 3.63
C SER A 363 -7.15 -5.55 4.22
N MET A 364 -8.24 -5.83 3.50
CA MET A 364 -9.17 -6.94 3.77
C MET A 364 -8.62 -8.25 3.18
N MET A 365 -9.10 -9.40 3.68
CA MET A 365 -8.66 -10.71 3.20
C MET A 365 -8.86 -10.95 1.70
N ASN A 366 -9.81 -10.26 1.08
CA ASN A 366 -10.07 -10.36 -0.36
C ASN A 366 -9.24 -9.36 -1.20
N GLY A 367 -8.24 -8.70 -0.59
CA GLY A 367 -7.38 -7.72 -1.23
C GLY A 367 -8.00 -6.32 -1.38
N MET A 368 -9.24 -6.10 -0.91
CA MET A 368 -9.84 -4.75 -0.92
C MET A 368 -9.09 -3.84 0.06
N SER A 369 -8.67 -2.67 -0.43
CA SER A 369 -8.05 -1.63 0.38
C SER A 369 -9.11 -0.85 1.16
N MET A 370 -8.83 -0.55 2.42
CA MET A 370 -9.60 0.36 3.29
C MET A 370 -8.95 1.75 3.36
N GLY A 371 -7.86 1.96 2.62
CA GLY A 371 -6.94 3.07 2.78
C GLY A 371 -5.50 2.56 2.90
N TYR A 372 -4.60 3.42 3.36
CA TYR A 372 -3.20 3.05 3.58
C TYR A 372 -2.69 3.60 4.90
N TRP A 373 -1.75 2.86 5.50
CA TRP A 373 -0.96 3.36 6.62
C TRP A 373 0.29 4.04 6.08
N LYS A 374 0.57 5.25 6.59
CA LYS A 374 1.83 5.95 6.45
C LYS A 374 2.52 5.91 7.82
N LEU A 375 3.69 5.29 7.88
CA LEU A 375 4.52 5.21 9.07
C LEU A 375 5.71 6.14 8.89
N ASP A 376 5.64 7.32 9.51
CA ASP A 376 6.77 8.22 9.60
C ASP A 376 7.63 7.83 10.81
N ILE A 377 8.92 7.57 10.58
CA ILE A 377 9.92 7.27 11.60
C ILE A 377 10.80 8.52 11.74
N MET A 378 10.78 9.12 12.91
CA MET A 378 11.59 10.28 13.22
C MET A 378 12.91 9.80 13.82
N VAL A 379 14.03 10.15 13.18
CA VAL A 379 15.39 9.76 13.58
C VAL A 379 16.32 10.96 13.50
N GLY A 380 16.90 11.37 14.63
CA GLY A 380 17.83 12.51 14.64
C GLY A 380 17.22 13.84 14.13
N GLY A 381 15.89 13.99 14.21
CA GLY A 381 15.16 15.14 13.66
C GLY A 381 14.79 15.02 12.16
N GLU A 382 15.20 13.93 11.50
CA GLU A 382 14.85 13.61 10.12
C GLU A 382 13.72 12.59 10.06
N LYS A 383 13.08 12.49 8.90
CA LYS A 383 11.90 11.66 8.68
C LYS A 383 12.16 10.62 7.61
N ALA A 384 11.98 9.36 7.95
CA ALA A 384 11.91 8.24 7.02
C ALA A 384 10.46 7.74 6.95
N THR A 385 9.90 7.58 5.74
CA THR A 385 8.49 7.25 5.55
C THR A 385 8.32 5.84 4.98
N PHE A 386 7.36 5.08 5.51
CA PHE A 386 7.04 3.72 5.07
C PHE A 386 5.53 3.53 4.89
N TYR A 387 5.13 2.57 4.06
CA TYR A 387 3.71 2.24 3.83
C TYR A 387 3.42 0.76 4.14
N PRO A 388 3.42 0.37 5.42
CA PRO A 388 3.14 -1.02 5.79
C PRO A 388 1.71 -1.41 5.37
N ASN A 389 1.58 -2.58 4.74
CA ASN A 389 0.28 -3.16 4.47
C ASN A 389 -0.21 -3.91 5.71
N VAL A 390 -1.13 -3.30 6.46
CA VAL A 390 -1.69 -3.86 7.69
C VAL A 390 -2.90 -4.73 7.35
N MET A 391 -2.77 -6.03 7.56
CA MET A 391 -3.82 -7.01 7.30
C MET A 391 -4.83 -7.10 8.45
N MET A 392 -6.06 -7.51 8.14
CA MET A 392 -7.03 -7.88 9.17
C MET A 392 -6.52 -9.05 10.01
N ALA A 393 -6.58 -8.91 11.33
CA ALA A 393 -6.24 -9.99 12.23
C ALA A 393 -7.26 -11.13 12.12
N MET A 394 -6.77 -12.38 12.12
CA MET A 394 -7.62 -13.57 12.14
C MET A 394 -7.54 -14.27 13.50
N GLY A 395 -8.66 -14.83 13.95
CA GLY A 395 -8.73 -15.65 15.16
C GLY A 395 -9.07 -14.85 16.42
N ASP A 396 -8.08 -14.67 17.30
CA ASP A 396 -8.24 -14.03 18.60
C ASP A 396 -8.65 -12.55 18.51
N SER A 397 -9.27 -12.05 19.58
CA SER A 397 -9.43 -10.61 19.75
C SER A 397 -8.07 -9.94 19.89
N VAL A 398 -7.75 -9.05 18.96
CA VAL A 398 -6.53 -8.24 19.00
C VAL A 398 -6.68 -6.96 19.83
N LYS A 399 -7.93 -6.50 20.02
CA LYS A 399 -8.26 -5.26 20.71
C LYS A 399 -9.66 -5.31 21.33
N ALA A 400 -9.83 -4.62 22.45
CA ALA A 400 -11.12 -4.20 23.00
C ALA A 400 -11.12 -2.68 23.25
N THR A 401 -12.30 -2.07 23.33
CA THR A 401 -12.46 -0.62 23.61
C THR A 401 -13.37 -0.42 24.81
N LEU A 402 -12.92 0.39 25.76
CA LEU A 402 -13.72 0.94 26.85
C LEU A 402 -13.87 2.45 26.67
N LYS A 403 -14.85 3.03 27.36
CA LYS A 403 -15.19 4.44 27.32
C LYS A 403 -15.23 5.00 28.74
N GLY A 404 -14.81 6.26 28.88
CA GLY A 404 -15.05 7.07 30.07
C GLY A 404 -16.53 7.36 30.28
N GLY A 405 -16.90 7.66 31.52
CA GLY A 405 -18.19 8.24 31.87
C GLY A 405 -18.18 9.76 31.71
N GLN A 406 -19.20 10.40 32.28
CA GLN A 406 -19.41 11.86 32.15
C GLN A 406 -18.28 12.72 32.74
N THR A 407 -17.43 12.15 33.59
CA THR A 407 -16.28 12.82 34.21
C THR A 407 -14.96 12.56 33.49
N ASP A 408 -14.98 11.80 32.40
CA ASP A 408 -13.80 11.43 31.64
C ASP A 408 -14.07 11.57 30.14
N MET A 409 -14.00 12.83 29.72
CA MET A 409 -14.33 13.29 28.38
C MET A 409 -13.07 13.84 27.69
N ILE A 410 -13.10 13.86 26.36
CA ILE A 410 -12.14 14.56 25.51
C ILE A 410 -12.88 15.49 24.56
N ALA A 411 -12.17 16.48 24.04
CA ALA A 411 -12.71 17.32 22.97
C ALA A 411 -12.90 16.48 21.69
N ALA A 412 -14.13 16.44 21.20
CA ALA A 412 -14.48 15.99 19.86
C ALA A 412 -14.53 17.19 18.91
N MET A 413 -13.77 17.11 17.83
CA MET A 413 -13.98 17.99 16.68
C MET A 413 -15.20 17.49 15.91
N ASP A 414 -16.27 18.27 15.90
CA ASP A 414 -17.42 18.00 15.05
C ASP A 414 -17.06 18.29 13.58
N MET A 415 -16.90 17.22 12.80
CA MET A 415 -16.63 17.29 11.36
C MET A 415 -17.92 17.19 10.52
N SER A 416 -19.11 17.23 11.14
CA SER A 416 -20.40 17.10 10.45
C SER A 416 -20.85 18.37 9.69
N GLY A 417 -20.17 19.50 9.92
CA GLY A 417 -20.32 20.70 9.12
C GLY A 417 -19.64 20.53 7.77
N GLY A 418 -20.41 20.17 6.73
CA GLY A 418 -19.94 20.22 5.34
C GLY A 418 -19.27 21.57 5.07
N MET A 419 -18.10 21.54 4.43
CA MET A 419 -17.37 22.75 4.07
C MET A 419 -18.17 23.58 3.05
N ASP A 420 -19.07 24.44 3.53
CA ASP A 420 -19.58 25.55 2.74
C ASP A 420 -18.49 26.63 2.72
N MET A 421 -17.79 26.71 1.59
CA MET A 421 -16.62 27.56 1.34
C MET A 421 -17.01 29.03 1.19
N GLY A 422 -17.64 29.60 2.21
CA GLY A 422 -18.10 30.98 2.16
C GLY A 422 -18.93 31.39 3.36
N HIS A 423 -18.31 31.51 4.54
CA HIS A 423 -18.55 32.55 5.57
C HIS A 423 -18.17 32.02 6.96
N ASP A 424 -17.27 32.76 7.62
CA ASP A 424 -16.97 32.72 9.06
C ASP A 424 -16.33 31.44 9.64
N MET A 425 -15.00 31.48 9.84
CA MET A 425 -14.22 30.47 10.60
C MET A 425 -14.40 30.59 12.13
N GLY A 426 -15.40 31.35 12.61
CA GLY A 426 -15.65 31.63 14.03
C GLY A 426 -16.53 30.61 14.77
N GLY A 427 -16.90 29.49 14.15
CA GLY A 427 -18.00 28.62 14.64
C GLY A 427 -17.71 27.12 14.77
N MET A 428 -16.46 26.67 14.89
CA MET A 428 -16.18 25.26 15.22
C MET A 428 -16.69 24.95 16.64
N ALA A 429 -17.88 24.36 16.75
CA ALA A 429 -18.39 23.89 18.03
C ALA A 429 -17.54 22.68 18.47
N ILE A 430 -16.73 22.89 19.51
CA ILE A 430 -16.08 21.78 20.21
C ILE A 430 -17.17 21.05 20.98
N SER A 431 -17.43 19.79 20.61
CA SER A 431 -18.28 18.91 21.41
C SER A 431 -17.40 18.08 22.34
N GLU A 432 -17.95 17.53 23.40
CA GLU A 432 -17.24 16.58 24.26
C GLU A 432 -17.67 15.16 23.89
N GLU A 433 -16.71 14.24 23.81
CA GLU A 433 -16.97 12.81 23.67
C GLU A 433 -16.35 12.01 24.83
N PRO A 434 -16.92 10.88 25.23
CA PRO A 434 -16.29 9.97 26.16
C PRO A 434 -14.89 9.53 25.72
N ARG A 435 -13.90 9.66 26.60
CA ARG A 435 -12.53 9.22 26.32
C ARG A 435 -12.53 7.73 26.01
N SER A 436 -11.85 7.35 24.93
CA SER A 436 -11.74 5.94 24.54
C SER A 436 -10.46 5.32 25.07
N TYR A 437 -10.56 4.13 25.64
CA TYR A 437 -9.43 3.34 26.11
C TYR A 437 -9.32 2.09 25.27
N TYR A 438 -8.21 1.94 24.55
CA TYR A 438 -7.93 0.77 23.73
C TYR A 438 -7.07 -0.20 24.52
N ILE A 439 -7.51 -1.45 24.59
CA ILE A 439 -6.83 -2.54 25.28
C ILE A 439 -6.40 -3.55 24.22
N PHE A 440 -5.09 -3.72 24.06
CA PHE A 440 -4.50 -4.65 23.10
C PHE A 440 -3.91 -5.86 23.82
N LYS A 441 -4.05 -7.04 23.20
CA LYS A 441 -3.27 -8.22 23.59
C LYS A 441 -1.81 -7.98 23.21
N ASP A 442 -0.93 -7.84 24.20
CA ASP A 442 0.50 -7.64 23.95
C ASP A 442 1.26 -8.97 23.84
N ALA A 443 1.01 -9.89 24.78
CA ALA A 443 1.58 -11.23 24.77
C ALA A 443 0.76 -12.18 25.65
N LEU A 444 0.75 -13.47 25.31
CA LEU A 444 0.22 -14.53 26.17
C LEU A 444 1.26 -15.66 26.23
N MET A 445 1.77 -15.94 27.42
CA MET A 445 2.85 -16.90 27.63
C MET A 445 2.37 -18.02 28.56
N ALA A 446 2.56 -19.27 28.14
CA ALA A 446 2.28 -20.43 28.98
C ALA A 446 3.30 -20.54 30.13
N MET A 447 2.79 -20.86 31.31
CA MET A 447 3.55 -21.17 32.51
C MET A 447 3.14 -22.58 33.00
N SER A 448 3.87 -23.14 33.96
CA SER A 448 3.51 -24.44 34.55
C SER A 448 2.14 -24.36 35.26
N GLY A 449 1.08 -24.78 34.57
CA GLY A 449 -0.30 -24.83 35.08
C GLY A 449 -1.05 -23.49 35.10
N SER A 450 -0.51 -22.44 34.47
CA SER A 450 -1.14 -21.11 34.38
C SER A 450 -0.58 -20.33 33.19
N TYR A 451 -1.03 -19.09 32.99
CA TYR A 451 -0.51 -18.20 31.94
C TYR A 451 -0.10 -16.85 32.51
N THR A 452 0.81 -16.20 31.80
CA THR A 452 1.12 -14.78 31.94
C THR A 452 0.56 -14.03 30.75
N LEU A 453 -0.34 -13.08 31.00
CA LEU A 453 -0.94 -12.20 29.99
C LEU A 453 -0.34 -10.81 30.12
N LYS A 454 0.12 -10.23 29.01
CA LYS A 454 0.47 -8.82 28.90
C LYS A 454 -0.57 -8.10 28.07
N LEU A 455 -1.00 -6.94 28.55
CA LEU A 455 -1.91 -6.03 27.87
C LEU A 455 -1.22 -4.69 27.67
N PHE A 456 -1.41 -4.06 26.51
CA PHE A 456 -1.06 -2.66 26.31
C PHE A 456 -2.34 -1.82 26.32
N ILE A 457 -2.37 -0.75 27.11
CA ILE A 457 -3.53 0.13 27.23
C ILE A 457 -3.15 1.56 26.88
N ALA A 458 -3.90 2.16 25.96
CA ALA A 458 -3.74 3.55 25.57
C ALA A 458 -5.09 4.29 25.54
N ALA A 459 -5.08 5.55 25.97
CA ALA A 459 -6.22 6.45 25.92
C ALA A 459 -6.17 7.33 24.66
N LYS A 460 -7.29 7.43 23.94
CA LYS A 460 -7.48 8.41 22.87
C LYS A 460 -7.48 9.80 23.47
N GLU A 461 -6.59 10.65 23.00
CA GLU A 461 -6.54 12.07 23.38
C GLU A 461 -7.20 12.94 22.31
N ASN A 462 -6.96 12.58 21.06
CA ASN A 462 -7.65 13.10 19.88
C ASN A 462 -7.48 12.06 18.74
N MET A 463 -7.84 12.41 17.51
CA MET A 463 -7.68 11.50 16.36
C MET A 463 -6.23 11.14 16.05
N MET A 464 -5.26 11.86 16.61
CA MET A 464 -3.83 11.75 16.31
C MET A 464 -2.95 11.36 17.49
N SER A 465 -3.44 11.49 18.72
CA SER A 465 -2.65 11.29 19.93
C SER A 465 -3.29 10.24 20.82
N TYR A 466 -2.45 9.33 21.31
CA TYR A 466 -2.84 8.21 22.14
C TYR A 466 -1.84 8.08 23.29
N SER A 467 -2.27 8.37 24.51
CA SER A 467 -1.40 8.32 25.70
C SER A 467 -1.40 6.93 26.32
N PRO A 468 -0.25 6.33 26.63
CA PRO A 468 -0.20 5.08 27.39
C PRO A 468 -0.80 5.27 28.78
N VAL A 469 -1.53 4.25 29.27
CA VAL A 469 -2.26 4.31 30.53
C VAL A 469 -1.52 3.52 31.61
N TYR A 470 -1.01 4.23 32.61
CA TYR A 470 -0.29 3.68 33.76
C TYR A 470 -0.56 4.54 35.01
N PRO A 471 -0.22 4.08 36.24
CA PRO A 471 -0.42 4.90 37.43
C PRO A 471 0.47 6.15 37.42
N GLY A 472 -0.15 7.31 37.63
CA GLY A 472 0.51 8.60 37.55
C GLY A 472 0.57 9.21 36.14
N ALA A 473 0.00 8.55 35.12
CA ALA A 473 -0.06 9.10 33.77
C ALA A 473 -0.86 10.41 33.71
N THR A 474 -0.45 11.31 32.82
CA THR A 474 -1.23 12.48 32.44
C THR A 474 -2.02 12.17 31.17
N LEU A 475 -3.35 12.24 31.24
CA LEU A 475 -4.27 12.10 30.12
C LEU A 475 -4.92 13.46 29.83
N GLY A 476 -5.34 13.73 28.60
CA GLY A 476 -6.02 14.97 28.19
C GLY A 476 -5.16 15.97 27.40
N GLY A 477 -4.11 15.51 26.71
CA GLY A 477 -3.12 16.35 26.03
C GLY A 477 -3.70 17.24 24.93
N GLY A 478 -4.26 18.40 25.29
CA GLY A 478 -4.74 19.41 24.33
C GLY A 478 -5.72 20.46 24.87
N GLN A 479 -6.39 20.24 25.99
CA GLN A 479 -7.37 21.18 26.59
C GLN A 479 -7.22 21.14 28.11
N THR A 480 -6.88 22.28 28.75
CA THR A 480 -6.54 22.33 30.18
C THR A 480 -7.63 21.79 31.11
N ASP A 481 -8.89 21.90 30.70
CA ASP A 481 -10.05 21.58 31.54
C ASP A 481 -10.46 20.10 31.46
N LEU A 482 -9.86 19.34 30.53
CA LEU A 482 -10.10 17.90 30.32
C LEU A 482 -8.86 17.05 30.63
N ILE A 483 -7.86 17.65 31.28
CA ILE A 483 -6.65 16.96 31.73
C ILE A 483 -6.93 16.16 32.99
N ILE A 484 -6.58 14.88 32.96
CA ILE A 484 -6.41 14.04 34.13
C ILE A 484 -4.92 13.97 34.42
N ASP A 485 -4.47 14.72 35.42
CA ASP A 485 -3.08 14.67 35.87
C ASP A 485 -2.90 13.68 37.03
N GLY A 486 -1.82 12.90 37.00
CA GLY A 486 -1.52 11.91 38.04
C GLY A 486 -2.59 10.82 38.17
N ALA A 487 -3.07 10.27 37.05
CA ALA A 487 -4.17 9.30 37.02
C ALA A 487 -3.92 8.11 37.96
N THR A 488 -4.86 7.84 38.87
CA THR A 488 -4.87 6.56 39.60
C THR A 488 -5.50 5.50 38.71
N THR A 489 -4.76 4.44 38.40
CA THR A 489 -5.23 3.41 37.46
C THR A 489 -5.06 2.02 38.06
N THR A 490 -6.05 1.15 37.80
CA THR A 490 -5.99 -0.28 38.12
C THR A 490 -6.56 -1.08 36.96
N VAL A 491 -5.98 -2.25 36.73
CA VAL A 491 -6.43 -3.20 35.72
C VAL A 491 -6.60 -4.56 36.38
N GLU A 492 -7.72 -5.22 36.10
CA GLU A 492 -8.01 -6.56 36.61
C GLU A 492 -8.53 -7.44 35.47
N VAL A 493 -8.24 -8.75 35.53
CA VAL A 493 -8.67 -9.72 34.52
C VAL A 493 -9.44 -10.86 35.17
N SER A 494 -10.50 -11.31 34.51
CA SER A 494 -11.33 -12.44 34.90
C SER A 494 -11.47 -13.45 33.75
N THR A 495 -11.46 -14.73 34.06
CA THR A 495 -11.69 -15.85 33.13
C THR A 495 -12.97 -16.63 33.41
N ASP A 496 -13.78 -16.16 34.38
CA ASP A 496 -14.97 -16.88 34.89
C ASP A 496 -16.23 -15.99 34.88
N GLY A 497 -16.31 -15.10 33.88
CA GLY A 497 -17.45 -14.20 33.70
C GLY A 497 -17.56 -13.11 34.76
N GLY A 498 -16.43 -12.73 35.39
CA GLY A 498 -16.36 -11.64 36.36
C GLY A 498 -16.60 -12.07 37.81
N THR A 499 -16.55 -13.38 38.10
CA THR A 499 -16.72 -13.92 39.45
C THR A 499 -15.46 -13.72 40.29
N THR A 500 -14.30 -13.98 39.70
CA THR A 500 -12.98 -13.74 40.30
C THR A 500 -12.16 -12.78 39.44
N TRP A 501 -11.34 -11.95 40.09
CA TRP A 501 -10.55 -10.90 39.46
C TRP A 501 -9.09 -11.02 39.92
N ILE A 502 -8.17 -11.03 38.96
CA ILE A 502 -6.73 -11.03 39.19
C ILE A 502 -6.20 -9.64 38.80
N ALA A 503 -5.59 -8.94 39.75
CA ALA A 503 -4.99 -7.64 39.49
C ALA A 503 -3.77 -7.77 38.56
N ALA A 504 -3.68 -6.88 37.58
CA ALA A 504 -2.51 -6.73 36.73
C ALA A 504 -1.51 -5.78 37.38
N MET A 505 -0.22 -6.09 37.22
CA MET A 505 0.88 -5.23 37.64
C MET A 505 1.27 -4.30 36.49
N PRO A 506 1.28 -2.97 36.70
CA PRO A 506 1.72 -2.03 35.67
C PRO A 506 3.24 -2.07 35.52
N ASP A 507 3.70 -1.97 34.28
CA ASP A 507 5.07 -1.61 33.97
C ASP A 507 5.19 -0.08 33.91
N SER A 508 6.22 0.46 34.55
CA SER A 508 6.30 1.90 34.83
C SER A 508 6.41 2.70 33.54
N ALA A 509 5.45 3.61 33.32
CA ALA A 509 5.38 4.55 32.20
C ALA A 509 5.18 3.98 30.79
N THR A 510 5.02 2.67 30.61
CA THR A 510 4.90 2.06 29.27
C THR A 510 3.46 1.81 28.82
N GLY A 511 2.49 1.80 29.74
CA GLY A 511 1.12 1.36 29.45
C GLY A 511 0.96 -0.15 29.34
N ILE A 512 2.02 -0.92 29.63
CA ILE A 512 1.98 -2.38 29.70
C ILE A 512 1.49 -2.82 31.09
N TRP A 513 0.58 -3.79 31.11
CA TRP A 513 0.02 -4.40 32.30
C TRP A 513 0.20 -5.92 32.25
N THR A 514 0.80 -6.50 33.29
CA THR A 514 1.12 -7.93 33.36
C THR A 514 0.24 -8.64 34.39
N VAL A 515 -0.51 -9.65 33.95
CA VAL A 515 -1.27 -10.55 34.82
C VAL A 515 -0.54 -11.89 34.87
N THR A 516 -0.12 -12.31 36.06
CA THR A 516 0.54 -13.60 36.28
C THR A 516 -0.40 -14.58 36.98
N GLY A 517 -0.25 -15.88 36.70
CA GLY A 517 -1.03 -16.92 37.38
C GLY A 517 -2.47 -17.01 36.88
N LEU A 518 -2.73 -16.61 35.63
CA LEU A 518 -4.04 -16.70 35.01
C LEU A 518 -4.38 -18.17 34.75
N THR A 519 -5.47 -18.65 35.35
CA THR A 519 -5.96 -20.04 35.21
C THR A 519 -7.26 -20.09 34.41
N GLY A 520 -7.75 -21.29 34.05
CA GLY A 520 -9.02 -21.43 33.31
C GLY A 520 -8.89 -21.23 31.80
N LEU A 521 -7.67 -21.18 31.30
CA LEU A 521 -7.33 -21.17 29.88
C LEU A 521 -6.82 -22.56 29.46
N THR A 522 -7.28 -23.07 28.33
CA THR A 522 -6.86 -24.36 27.76
C THR A 522 -6.14 -24.16 26.43
N ASP A 523 -5.00 -24.82 26.22
CA ASP A 523 -4.27 -24.74 24.96
C ASP A 523 -5.15 -25.23 23.78
N GLY A 524 -5.15 -24.47 22.69
CA GLY A 524 -5.93 -24.74 21.48
C GLY A 524 -7.42 -24.41 21.58
N GLU A 525 -7.93 -24.00 22.74
CA GLU A 525 -9.32 -23.62 22.93
C GLU A 525 -9.47 -22.11 23.09
N GLN A 526 -10.29 -21.50 22.25
CA GLN A 526 -10.61 -20.09 22.37
C GLN A 526 -11.43 -19.86 23.65
N THR A 527 -10.90 -19.02 24.55
CA THR A 527 -11.52 -18.66 25.81
C THR A 527 -11.82 -17.16 25.84
N GLU A 528 -12.97 -16.79 26.40
CA GLU A 528 -13.32 -15.40 26.64
C GLU A 528 -12.78 -14.94 27.99
N ILE A 529 -12.07 -13.81 28.00
CA ILE A 529 -11.64 -13.12 29.22
C ILE A 529 -12.30 -11.75 29.31
N GLN A 530 -12.52 -11.29 30.54
CA GLN A 530 -12.98 -9.94 30.83
C GLN A 530 -11.83 -9.11 31.41
N VAL A 531 -11.70 -7.86 30.94
CA VAL A 531 -10.70 -6.89 31.42
C VAL A 531 -11.42 -5.68 31.97
N ARG A 532 -11.17 -5.38 33.24
CA ARG A 532 -11.68 -4.18 33.91
C ARG A 532 -10.58 -3.14 34.00
N LEU A 533 -10.86 -1.93 33.55
CA LEU A 533 -10.03 -0.75 33.76
C LEU A 533 -10.77 0.21 34.69
N THR A 534 -10.07 0.69 35.72
CA THR A 534 -10.55 1.78 36.58
C THR A 534 -9.57 2.93 36.50
N VAL A 535 -10.06 4.14 36.26
CA VAL A 535 -9.27 5.39 36.26
C VAL A 535 -9.93 6.35 37.26
N ASN A 536 -9.17 6.85 38.23
CA ASN A 536 -9.66 7.77 39.27
C ASN A 536 -10.88 7.25 40.04
N GLY A 537 -10.89 5.95 40.33
CA GLY A 537 -11.98 5.27 41.02
C GLY A 537 -13.23 5.02 40.15
N GLU A 538 -13.22 5.48 38.90
CA GLU A 538 -14.31 5.25 37.95
C GLU A 538 -14.02 4.04 37.06
N ARG A 539 -14.90 3.04 37.09
CA ARG A 539 -14.84 1.87 36.21
C ARG A 539 -15.20 2.29 34.78
N LYS A 540 -14.31 1.98 33.84
CA LYS A 540 -14.51 2.20 32.40
C LYS A 540 -15.27 1.02 31.80
N THR A 541 -16.22 1.32 30.93
CA THR A 541 -17.15 0.32 30.40
C THR A 541 -17.28 0.44 28.88
N SER A 542 -17.80 -0.58 28.22
CA SER A 542 -17.94 -0.63 26.76
C SER A 542 -18.75 0.52 26.15
N ASP A 543 -19.65 1.13 26.94
CA ASP A 543 -20.57 2.19 26.53
C ASP A 543 -20.40 3.51 27.31
N GLY A 544 -19.49 3.55 28.30
CA GLY A 544 -19.27 4.72 29.15
C GLY A 544 -20.33 4.92 30.23
N THR A 545 -21.23 3.96 30.42
CA THR A 545 -22.26 4.00 31.47
C THR A 545 -21.82 3.21 32.69
N ALA A 546 -22.31 3.57 33.87
CA ALA A 546 -22.02 2.84 35.12
C ALA A 546 -22.48 1.38 35.10
N SER A 547 -23.51 1.07 34.31
CA SER A 547 -24.04 -0.30 34.10
C SER A 547 -23.39 -1.05 32.95
N GLY A 548 -22.48 -0.42 32.22
CA GLY A 548 -21.83 -1.01 31.07
C GLY A 548 -20.95 -2.21 31.42
N LEU A 549 -20.54 -2.93 30.37
CA LEU A 549 -19.76 -4.15 30.50
C LEU A 549 -18.26 -3.84 30.57
N ASP A 550 -17.51 -4.75 31.20
CA ASP A 550 -16.04 -4.80 31.09
C ASP A 550 -15.64 -5.19 29.65
N ALA A 551 -14.36 -5.01 29.30
CA ALA A 551 -13.87 -5.34 27.98
C ALA A 551 -13.82 -6.86 27.81
N ILE A 552 -14.23 -7.35 26.64
CA ILE A 552 -14.17 -8.77 26.30
C ILE A 552 -13.03 -9.00 25.30
N LEU A 553 -12.14 -9.94 25.61
CA LEU A 553 -11.12 -10.44 24.68
C LEU A 553 -11.25 -11.96 24.55
N ARG A 554 -11.21 -12.46 23.31
CA ARG A 554 -11.14 -13.89 23.01
C ARG A 554 -9.70 -14.29 22.74
N LEU A 555 -9.18 -15.24 23.50
CA LEU A 555 -7.79 -15.67 23.47
C LEU A 555 -7.70 -17.18 23.26
N THR A 556 -6.78 -17.63 22.43
CA THR A 556 -6.47 -19.04 22.19
C THR A 556 -5.04 -19.30 22.65
N PRO A 557 -4.83 -19.83 23.87
CA PRO A 557 -3.51 -20.21 24.35
C PRO A 557 -2.93 -21.36 23.52
N GLY A 558 -1.60 -21.47 23.42
CA GLY A 558 -0.93 -22.58 22.74
C GLY A 558 -1.18 -22.70 21.23
N GLY A 559 -2.03 -21.83 20.65
CA GLY A 559 -2.16 -21.69 19.20
C GLY A 559 -0.85 -21.16 18.64
N MET A 560 -0.24 -21.89 17.70
CA MET A 560 0.75 -21.27 16.84
C MET A 560 0.08 -20.06 16.19
N SER A 561 0.73 -18.88 16.23
CA SER A 561 0.37 -17.81 15.30
C SER A 561 0.34 -18.46 13.93
N MET A 562 -0.79 -18.40 13.23
CA MET A 562 -0.81 -18.80 11.83
C MET A 562 0.02 -17.76 11.09
N SER A 563 1.34 -17.96 11.06
CA SER A 563 2.23 -17.30 10.12
C SER A 563 1.74 -17.72 8.75
N MET A 564 1.25 -16.76 7.97
CA MET A 564 1.08 -16.98 6.52
C MET A 564 2.44 -17.10 5.87
#